data_AF-A0A7S2Q542-F1
#
_entry.id   AF-A0A7S2Q542-F1
#
_cell.length_a   1.000
_cell.length_b   1.000
_cell.length_c   1.000
_cell.angle_alpha   90.00
_cell.angle_beta   90.00
_cell.angle_gamma   90.00
#
_symmetry.space_group_name_H-M   'P 1'
#
loop_
_entity.id
_entity.type
_entity.pdbx_description
1 polymer ?
#
loop_
_entity_poly.entity_id
_entity_poly.type
_entity_poly.pdbx_seq_one_letter_code
_entity_poly.pdbx_strand_id
1 'polypeptide(L)'
;ATVDIAAVGSILASSSNRYQPKIVSYVALCKDPLILLQARAAVWKCKGLRRMMIRVLFDLMSANECITMKDSASPSAALRHLTARDTVIFRCVLFVCASTSVLTSTHCDMCVSLMRSIASRRRGVIATLVMQGLPQSSVDFLVRFIPESFQDASELMSLLDEKDAIPLVERLVTASTALSICVANSSRGEVTAKNLLSASLDTFVDGFHLVIGPLGLPVSVFRDEENGQDIT
;
A
#
# COMPACT_ATOMS: atom_id res chain seq x y z
N ALA A 1 23.55 -9.32 28.09
CA ALA A 1 24.43 -9.32 26.91
C ALA A 1 24.86 -7.88 26.66
N THR A 2 26.10 -7.56 27.00
CA THR A 2 26.72 -6.24 26.74
C THR A 2 26.97 -6.14 25.25
N VAL A 3 26.32 -5.19 24.59
CA VAL A 3 26.56 -4.92 23.17
C VAL A 3 27.99 -4.43 23.05
N ASP A 4 28.82 -5.18 22.32
CA ASP A 4 30.23 -4.88 22.14
C ASP A 4 30.39 -3.59 21.34
N ILE A 5 30.70 -2.51 22.06
CA ILE A 5 30.87 -1.16 21.52
C ILE A 5 31.99 -1.14 20.49
N ALA A 6 32.99 -2.02 20.59
CA ALA A 6 34.06 -2.15 19.61
C ALA A 6 33.55 -2.80 18.32
N ALA A 7 32.65 -3.79 18.41
CA ALA A 7 32.01 -4.39 17.25
C ALA A 7 31.11 -3.35 16.52
N VAL A 8 30.33 -2.57 17.25
CA VAL A 8 29.52 -1.47 16.67
C VAL A 8 30.43 -0.40 16.05
N GLY A 9 31.52 -0.03 16.72
CA GLY A 9 32.52 0.92 16.21
C GLY A 9 33.20 0.44 14.93
N SER A 10 33.53 -0.85 14.84
CA SER A 10 34.14 -1.46 13.65
C SER A 10 33.16 -1.56 12.47
N ILE A 11 31.87 -1.82 12.73
CA ILE A 11 30.81 -1.80 11.71
C ILE A 11 30.64 -0.38 11.14
N LEU A 12 30.68 0.64 12.00
CA LEU A 12 30.60 2.04 11.58
C LEU A 12 31.87 2.50 10.83
N ALA A 13 33.05 2.00 11.21
CA ALA A 13 34.33 2.36 10.60
C ALA A 13 34.65 1.58 9.31
N SER A 14 34.09 0.38 9.10
CA SER A 14 34.43 -0.51 7.97
C SER A 14 33.77 -0.17 6.62
N SER A 15 33.20 1.02 6.45
CA SER A 15 32.68 1.44 5.15
C SER A 15 33.78 2.14 4.33
N SER A 16 34.47 1.32 3.54
CA SER A 16 35.33 1.73 2.42
C SER A 16 34.81 2.96 1.67
N ASN A 17 35.42 4.11 1.94
CA ASN A 17 35.83 5.19 1.03
C ASN A 17 34.93 5.67 -0.14
N ARG A 18 33.59 5.56 -0.10
CA ARG A 18 32.73 6.29 -1.06
C ARG A 18 31.39 6.83 -0.56
N TYR A 19 31.00 6.55 0.68
CA TYR A 19 29.78 7.10 1.29
C TYR A 19 30.03 7.31 2.77
N GLN A 20 30.40 8.53 3.18
CA GLN A 20 30.23 8.90 4.59
C GLN A 20 28.74 8.74 4.94
N PRO A 21 28.37 8.08 6.05
CA PRO A 21 26.99 8.08 6.49
C PRO A 21 26.60 9.53 6.75
N LYS A 22 25.62 10.06 6.01
CA LYS A 22 25.00 11.34 6.36
C LYS A 22 24.46 11.18 7.78
N ILE A 23 25.08 11.86 8.73
CA ILE A 23 24.64 11.82 10.12
C ILE A 23 23.32 12.58 10.16
N VAL A 24 22.21 11.85 10.24
CA VAL A 24 20.88 12.42 10.40
C VAL A 24 20.62 12.61 11.88
N SER A 25 20.29 13.83 12.30
CA SER A 25 19.93 14.08 13.69
C SER A 25 18.60 13.41 14.04
N TYR A 26 18.42 13.07 15.31
CA TYR A 26 17.14 12.53 15.80
C TYR A 26 15.95 13.45 15.46
N VAL A 27 16.15 14.76 15.58
CA VAL A 27 15.12 15.77 15.24
C VAL A 27 14.73 15.70 13.77
N ALA A 28 15.71 15.51 12.86
CA ALA A 28 15.43 15.34 11.44
C ALA A 28 14.64 14.05 11.17
N LEU A 29 14.96 12.95 11.85
CA LEU A 29 14.20 11.69 11.74
C LEU A 29 12.76 11.82 12.26
N CYS A 30 12.54 12.57 13.34
CA CYS A 30 11.18 12.83 13.83
C CYS A 30 10.37 13.72 12.89
N LYS A 31 11.03 14.62 12.14
CA LYS A 31 10.37 15.46 11.14
C LYS A 31 10.11 14.73 9.82
N ASP A 32 10.95 13.76 9.47
CA ASP A 32 10.77 12.94 8.28
C ASP A 32 11.13 11.46 8.55
N PRO A 33 10.13 10.62 8.90
CA PRO A 33 10.35 9.20 9.13
C PRO A 33 10.67 8.42 7.84
N LEU A 34 10.43 8.98 6.65
CA LEU A 34 10.69 8.30 5.38
C LEU A 34 12.19 8.12 5.12
N ILE A 35 13.04 8.94 5.76
CA ILE A 35 14.50 8.79 5.72
C ILE A 35 14.91 7.37 6.10
N LEU A 36 14.22 6.75 7.07
CA LEU A 36 14.53 5.40 7.52
C LEU A 36 14.29 4.34 6.43
N LEU A 37 13.38 4.61 5.48
CA LEU A 37 13.10 3.71 4.36
C LEU A 37 14.23 3.67 3.32
N GLN A 38 15.12 4.66 3.34
CA GLN A 38 16.30 4.72 2.47
C GLN A 38 17.42 3.75 2.89
N ALA A 39 17.19 2.96 3.94
CA ALA A 39 18.12 1.91 4.35
C ALA A 39 18.41 0.93 3.20
N ARG A 40 19.67 0.47 3.11
CA ARG A 40 20.10 -0.46 2.07
C ARG A 40 19.25 -1.73 2.08
N ALA A 41 19.01 -2.33 0.91
CA ALA A 41 18.25 -3.57 0.77
C ALA A 41 18.76 -4.72 1.69
N ALA A 42 20.06 -4.77 1.98
CA ALA A 42 20.63 -5.74 2.93
C ALA A 42 20.02 -5.64 4.36
N VAL A 43 19.68 -4.43 4.80
CA VAL A 43 19.03 -4.18 6.10
C VAL A 43 17.63 -4.78 6.12
N TRP A 44 16.86 -4.59 5.03
CA TRP A 44 15.53 -5.16 4.86
C TRP A 44 15.51 -6.69 4.76
N LYS A 45 16.58 -7.29 4.22
CA LYS A 45 16.73 -8.76 4.14
C LYS A 45 17.08 -9.38 5.50
N CYS A 46 17.78 -8.66 6.37
CA CYS A 46 18.14 -9.16 7.69
C CYS A 46 16.95 -9.07 8.66
N LYS A 47 16.42 -10.21 9.12
CA LYS A 47 15.23 -10.28 10.01
C LYS A 47 15.37 -9.42 11.26
N GLY A 48 16.52 -9.44 11.93
CA GLY A 48 16.77 -8.69 13.16
C GLY A 48 16.79 -7.18 12.92
N LEU A 49 17.58 -6.73 11.94
CA LEU A 49 17.69 -5.31 11.61
C LEU A 49 16.38 -4.75 11.05
N ARG A 50 15.67 -5.51 10.21
CA ARG A 50 14.32 -5.15 9.74
C ARG A 50 13.37 -4.92 10.92
N ARG A 51 13.35 -5.80 11.91
CA ARG A 51 12.51 -5.64 13.11
C ARG A 51 12.85 -4.38 13.91
N MET A 52 14.14 -4.14 14.15
CA MET A 52 14.60 -2.92 14.83
C MET A 52 14.18 -1.66 14.06
N MET A 53 14.39 -1.66 12.75
CA MET A 53 14.03 -0.54 11.89
C MET A 53 12.52 -0.29 11.88
N ILE A 54 11.68 -1.33 11.78
CA ILE A 54 10.22 -1.17 11.85
C ILE A 54 9.77 -0.64 13.22
N ARG A 55 10.42 -1.08 14.30
CA ARG A 55 10.12 -0.56 15.64
C ARG A 55 10.45 0.93 15.75
N VAL A 56 11.63 1.33 15.29
CA VAL A 56 12.05 2.74 15.24
C VAL A 56 11.10 3.53 14.34
N LEU A 57 10.72 3.00 13.18
CA LEU A 57 9.78 3.65 12.27
C LEU A 57 8.44 3.96 12.96
N PHE A 58 7.90 3.00 13.72
CA PHE A 58 6.63 3.17 14.43
C PHE A 58 6.70 4.33 15.44
N ASP A 59 7.80 4.44 16.18
CA ASP A 59 8.00 5.52 17.16
C ASP A 59 8.22 6.86 16.45
N LEU A 60 8.98 6.89 15.35
CA LEU A 60 9.17 8.09 14.53
C LEU A 60 7.88 8.58 13.89
N MET A 61 7.02 7.67 13.39
CA MET A 61 5.71 8.03 12.84
C MET A 61 4.80 8.69 13.88
N SER A 62 4.84 8.20 15.12
CA SER A 62 4.08 8.76 16.23
C SER A 62 4.59 10.15 16.62
N ALA A 63 5.92 10.32 16.71
CA ALA A 63 6.54 11.62 16.95
C ALA A 63 6.22 12.62 15.83
N ASN A 64 6.34 12.17 14.58
CA ASN A 64 6.06 12.97 13.39
C ASN A 64 4.59 13.41 13.32
N GLU A 65 3.66 12.55 13.73
CA GLU A 65 2.25 12.91 13.83
C GLU A 65 2.00 14.01 14.86
N CYS A 66 2.59 13.90 16.06
CA CYS A 66 2.50 14.95 17.07
C CYS A 66 3.09 16.29 16.60
N ILE A 67 4.23 16.27 15.90
CA ILE A 67 4.88 17.46 15.35
C ILE A 67 4.00 18.06 14.24
N THR A 68 3.58 17.25 13.27
CA THR A 68 2.78 17.71 12.12
C THR A 68 1.46 18.32 12.57
N MET A 69 0.77 17.72 13.55
CA MET A 69 -0.48 18.25 14.08
C MET A 69 -0.31 19.59 14.81
N LYS A 70 0.86 19.85 15.40
CA LYS A 70 1.17 21.12 16.08
C LYS A 70 1.63 22.21 15.12
N ASP A 71 2.43 21.84 14.13
CA ASP A 71 3.12 22.80 13.25
C ASP A 71 2.27 23.18 12.02
N SER A 72 1.22 22.42 11.71
CA SER A 72 0.39 22.67 10.53
C SER A 72 -0.60 23.81 10.75
N ALA A 73 -0.75 24.66 9.72
CA ALA A 73 -1.72 25.76 9.73
C ALA A 73 -3.18 25.29 9.82
N SER A 74 -3.50 24.06 9.40
CA SER A 74 -4.83 23.48 9.52
C SER A 74 -4.79 21.98 9.81
N PRO A 75 -5.78 21.44 10.55
CA PRO A 75 -5.87 19.99 10.81
C PRO A 75 -6.05 19.16 9.54
N SER A 76 -6.72 19.71 8.52
CA SER A 76 -6.94 19.01 7.26
C SER A 76 -5.66 18.90 6.43
N ALA A 77 -4.82 19.94 6.41
CA ALA A 77 -3.51 19.88 5.78
C ALA A 77 -2.58 18.87 6.48
N ALA A 78 -2.59 18.88 7.82
CA ALA A 78 -1.86 17.90 8.62
C ALA A 78 -2.29 16.46 8.29
N LEU A 79 -3.60 16.22 8.23
CA LEU A 79 -4.13 14.89 7.94
C LEU A 79 -3.75 14.41 6.53
N ARG A 80 -3.83 15.28 5.51
CA ARG A 80 -3.41 14.93 4.14
C ARG A 80 -1.92 14.58 4.08
N HIS A 81 -1.07 15.35 4.76
CA HIS A 81 0.36 15.06 4.84
C HIS A 81 0.62 13.69 5.49
N LEU A 82 -0.04 13.43 6.62
CA LEU A 82 0.10 12.17 7.36
C LEU A 82 -0.43 10.97 6.56
N THR A 83 -1.56 11.12 5.86
CA THR A 83 -2.07 10.08 4.96
C THR A 83 -1.09 9.81 3.82
N ALA A 84 -0.53 10.84 3.18
CA ALA A 84 0.47 10.66 2.12
C ALA A 84 1.72 9.92 2.62
N ARG A 85 2.25 10.31 3.78
CA ARG A 85 3.36 9.63 4.46
C ARG A 85 3.03 8.16 4.74
N ASP A 86 1.86 7.90 5.33
CA ASP A 86 1.42 6.58 5.72
C ASP A 86 1.22 5.67 4.49
N THR A 87 0.69 6.20 3.39
CA THR A 87 0.60 5.53 2.09
C THR A 87 1.97 5.13 1.55
N VAL A 88 2.96 6.04 1.58
CA VAL A 88 4.33 5.73 1.12
C VAL A 88 4.96 4.63 1.99
N ILE A 89 4.85 4.75 3.31
CA ILE A 89 5.38 3.73 4.24
C ILE A 89 4.71 2.38 3.99
N PHE A 90 3.38 2.36 3.90
CA PHE A 90 2.62 1.15 3.63
C PHE A 90 3.07 0.52 2.32
N ARG A 91 3.16 1.30 1.23
CA ARG A 91 3.61 0.83 -0.08
C ARG A 91 4.98 0.17 0.03
N CYS A 92 5.98 0.87 0.57
CA CYS A 92 7.34 0.36 0.68
C CYS A 92 7.41 -0.95 1.48
N VAL A 93 6.74 -1.02 2.62
CA VAL A 93 6.73 -2.22 3.47
C VAL A 93 5.98 -3.37 2.80
N LEU A 94 4.86 -3.08 2.14
CA LEU A 94 4.08 -4.05 1.36
C LEU A 94 4.94 -4.68 0.27
N PHE A 95 5.64 -3.87 -0.53
CA PHE A 95 6.53 -4.36 -1.58
C PHE A 95 7.63 -5.25 -1.02
N VAL A 96 8.27 -4.87 0.09
CA VAL A 96 9.28 -5.71 0.75
C VAL A 96 8.69 -7.05 1.21
N CYS A 97 7.45 -7.07 1.71
CA CYS A 97 6.81 -8.29 2.21
C CYS A 97 6.24 -9.19 1.09
N ALA A 98 5.73 -8.58 0.01
CA ALA A 98 5.14 -9.27 -1.13
C ALA A 98 6.20 -9.82 -2.10
N SER A 99 7.34 -9.13 -2.25
CA SER A 99 8.42 -9.54 -3.16
C SER A 99 9.26 -10.71 -2.62
N THR A 100 9.13 -11.05 -1.34
CA THR A 100 9.84 -12.17 -0.73
C THR A 100 9.17 -13.51 -1.02
N SER A 101 9.03 -13.88 -2.30
CA SER A 101 8.70 -15.25 -2.71
C SER A 101 9.87 -16.24 -2.50
N VAL A 102 11.03 -15.77 -2.02
CA VAL A 102 12.29 -16.54 -1.94
C VAL A 102 12.80 -16.74 -0.50
N LEU A 103 12.13 -16.20 0.52
CA LEU A 103 12.57 -16.38 1.91
C LEU A 103 11.54 -17.22 2.67
N THR A 104 11.86 -18.49 2.83
CA THR A 104 11.24 -19.52 3.70
C THR A 104 11.18 -19.15 5.20
N SER A 105 11.34 -17.87 5.55
CA SER A 105 11.09 -17.36 6.89
C SER A 105 9.77 -16.60 6.89
N THR A 106 8.80 -17.11 7.65
CA THR A 106 7.65 -16.40 8.23
C THR A 106 7.68 -14.88 8.01
N HIS A 107 6.64 -14.35 7.35
CA HIS A 107 6.44 -12.92 7.18
C HIS A 107 6.76 -12.16 8.47
N CYS A 108 7.35 -10.97 8.37
CA CYS A 108 7.71 -10.22 9.56
C CYS A 108 6.43 -9.73 10.25
N ASP A 109 6.02 -10.36 11.36
CA ASP A 109 4.82 -9.97 12.12
C ASP A 109 4.80 -8.46 12.43
N MET A 110 5.96 -7.88 12.75
CA MET A 110 6.09 -6.43 12.95
C MET A 110 5.73 -5.59 11.72
N CYS A 111 6.09 -6.05 10.51
CA CYS A 111 5.70 -5.36 9.28
C CYS A 111 4.18 -5.46 9.07
N VAL A 112 3.60 -6.64 9.32
CA VAL A 112 2.15 -6.84 9.26
C VAL A 112 1.46 -5.95 10.28
N SER A 113 1.89 -5.95 11.55
CA SER A 113 1.35 -5.09 12.61
C SER A 113 1.43 -3.60 12.26
N LEU A 114 2.55 -3.15 11.67
CA LEU A 114 2.69 -1.77 11.21
C LEU A 114 1.65 -1.46 10.12
N MET A 115 1.55 -2.29 9.08
CA MET A 115 0.60 -2.08 7.98
C MET A 115 -0.86 -2.11 8.48
N ARG A 116 -1.22 -3.07 9.33
CA ARG A 116 -2.56 -3.14 9.95
C ARG A 116 -2.85 -1.89 10.79
N SER A 117 -1.86 -1.40 11.54
CA SER A 117 -1.99 -0.17 12.32
C SER A 117 -2.14 1.07 11.44
N ILE A 118 -1.54 1.11 10.26
CA ILE A 118 -1.73 2.21 9.30
C ILE A 118 -3.15 2.14 8.74
N ALA A 119 -3.54 0.98 8.19
CA ALA A 119 -4.84 0.79 7.56
C ALA A 119 -6.00 1.05 8.54
N SER A 120 -5.86 0.70 9.82
CA SER A 120 -6.90 0.95 10.82
C SER A 120 -7.03 2.41 11.26
N ARG A 121 -5.98 3.22 11.08
CA ARG A 121 -5.93 4.60 11.57
C ARG A 121 -6.16 5.64 10.49
N ARG A 122 -5.90 5.30 9.23
CA ARG A 122 -5.96 6.23 8.10
C ARG A 122 -6.83 5.64 7.00
N ARG A 123 -8.01 6.24 6.85
CA ARG A 123 -8.88 5.95 5.71
C ARG A 123 -8.27 6.45 4.41
N GLY A 124 -8.57 5.74 3.33
CA GLY A 124 -8.15 6.04 1.97
C GLY A 124 -6.73 5.61 1.62
N VAL A 125 -5.95 5.06 2.57
CA VAL A 125 -4.60 4.56 2.28
C VAL A 125 -4.66 3.40 1.29
N ILE A 126 -5.54 2.43 1.51
CA ILE A 126 -5.68 1.28 0.63
C ILE A 126 -6.26 1.70 -0.71
N ALA A 127 -7.32 2.51 -0.71
CA ALA A 127 -7.90 3.03 -1.94
C ALA A 127 -6.87 3.77 -2.81
N THR A 128 -6.03 4.62 -2.19
CA THR A 128 -4.93 5.31 -2.88
C THR A 128 -3.91 4.32 -3.46
N LEU A 129 -3.55 3.26 -2.71
CA LEU A 129 -2.61 2.26 -3.20
C LEU A 129 -3.15 1.48 -4.39
N VAL A 130 -4.43 1.11 -4.35
CA VAL A 130 -5.12 0.41 -5.44
C VAL A 130 -5.15 1.28 -6.69
N MET A 131 -5.54 2.54 -6.56
CA MET A 131 -5.54 3.52 -7.65
C MET A 131 -4.15 3.72 -8.27
N GLN A 132 -3.08 3.66 -7.47
CA GLN A 132 -1.70 3.74 -7.95
C GLN A 132 -1.19 2.45 -8.64
N GLY A 133 -2.02 1.43 -8.78
CA GLY A 133 -1.63 0.12 -9.31
C GLY A 133 -0.76 -0.66 -8.34
N LEU A 134 -1.30 -1.80 -7.87
CA LEU A 134 -0.55 -2.78 -7.09
C LEU A 134 -0.28 -4.03 -7.95
N PRO A 135 0.93 -4.61 -7.89
CA PRO A 135 1.17 -5.94 -8.45
C PRO A 135 0.30 -6.97 -7.73
N GLN A 136 -0.08 -8.03 -8.44
CA GLN A 136 -0.94 -9.09 -7.90
C GLN A 136 -0.39 -9.69 -6.59
N SER A 137 0.92 -9.92 -6.49
CA SER A 137 1.55 -10.42 -5.25
C SER A 137 1.31 -9.53 -4.03
N SER A 138 1.21 -8.22 -4.24
CA SER A 138 0.92 -7.24 -3.19
C SER A 138 -0.56 -7.27 -2.81
N VAL A 139 -1.45 -7.46 -3.79
CA VAL A 139 -2.89 -7.67 -3.54
C VAL A 139 -3.11 -8.95 -2.73
N ASP A 140 -2.52 -10.07 -3.15
CA ASP A 140 -2.64 -11.35 -2.45
C ASP A 140 -2.16 -11.26 -1.00
N PHE A 141 -1.05 -10.56 -0.78
CA PHE A 141 -0.53 -10.31 0.57
C PHE A 141 -1.51 -9.49 1.41
N LEU A 142 -2.01 -8.38 0.86
CA LEU A 142 -2.92 -7.46 1.53
C LEU A 142 -4.20 -8.18 1.95
N VAL A 143 -4.82 -8.90 1.01
CA VAL A 143 -6.04 -9.68 1.21
C VAL A 143 -5.86 -10.75 2.29
N ARG A 144 -4.70 -11.40 2.34
CA ARG A 144 -4.42 -12.48 3.30
C ARG A 144 -4.07 -12.00 4.71
N PHE A 145 -3.33 -10.89 4.85
CA PHE A 145 -2.72 -10.51 6.13
C PHE A 145 -3.26 -9.21 6.73
N ILE A 146 -3.91 -8.36 5.92
CA ILE A 146 -4.36 -7.02 6.31
C ILE A 146 -5.88 -6.90 6.15
N PRO A 147 -6.69 -7.54 7.01
CA PRO A 147 -8.15 -7.52 6.90
C PRO A 147 -8.76 -6.14 7.20
N GLU A 148 -7.98 -5.22 7.79
CA GLU A 148 -8.33 -3.81 7.92
C GLU A 148 -8.42 -3.10 6.57
N SER A 149 -7.94 -3.71 5.48
CA SER A 149 -8.09 -3.13 4.14
C SER A 149 -9.53 -2.93 3.70
N PHE A 150 -10.46 -3.70 4.28
CA PHE A 150 -11.90 -3.55 4.03
C PHE A 150 -12.48 -2.25 4.60
N GLN A 151 -11.77 -1.54 5.49
CA GLN A 151 -12.24 -0.26 6.02
C GLN A 151 -12.34 0.84 4.96
N ASP A 152 -11.58 0.71 3.87
CA ASP A 152 -11.59 1.62 2.73
C ASP A 152 -12.61 1.22 1.65
N ALA A 153 -13.55 0.32 1.96
CA ALA A 153 -14.55 -0.15 0.99
C ALA A 153 -15.39 1.01 0.41
N SER A 154 -15.73 2.03 1.22
CA SER A 154 -16.46 3.21 0.74
C SER A 154 -15.67 4.02 -0.27
N GLU A 155 -14.38 4.21 -0.01
CA GLU A 155 -13.45 4.95 -0.84
C GLU A 155 -13.19 4.19 -2.15
N LEU A 156 -13.11 2.86 -2.09
CA LEU A 156 -13.03 2.01 -3.29
C LEU A 156 -14.30 2.10 -4.14
N MET A 157 -15.50 2.10 -3.55
CA MET A 157 -16.75 2.31 -4.30
C MET A 157 -16.75 3.68 -5.00
N SER A 158 -16.33 4.74 -4.31
CA SER A 158 -16.21 6.08 -4.90
C SER A 158 -15.29 6.10 -6.13
N LEU A 159 -14.16 5.39 -6.08
CA LEU A 159 -13.25 5.28 -7.23
C LEU A 159 -13.88 4.53 -8.42
N LEU A 160 -14.75 3.55 -8.16
CA LEU A 160 -15.44 2.81 -9.23
C LEU A 160 -16.54 3.64 -9.90
N ASP A 161 -17.18 4.53 -9.13
CA ASP A 161 -18.24 5.43 -9.59
C ASP A 161 -17.70 6.62 -10.41
N GLU A 162 -16.42 6.97 -10.28
CA GLU A 162 -15.73 8.06 -11.01
C GLU A 162 -15.44 7.69 -12.49
N LYS A 163 -16.49 7.38 -13.26
CA LYS A 163 -16.39 6.88 -14.64
C LYS A 163 -15.69 7.82 -15.60
N ASP A 164 -15.84 9.14 -15.42
CA ASP A 164 -15.29 10.15 -16.32
C ASP A 164 -13.85 10.58 -15.97
N ALA A 165 -13.40 10.27 -14.75
CA ALA A 165 -12.10 10.74 -14.24
C ALA A 165 -11.01 9.68 -14.31
N ILE A 166 -11.38 8.39 -14.26
CA ILE A 166 -10.44 7.27 -14.24
C ILE A 166 -10.64 6.42 -15.50
N PRO A 167 -9.59 6.18 -16.31
CA PRO A 167 -9.69 5.35 -17.50
C PRO A 167 -10.22 3.95 -17.21
N LEU A 168 -10.99 3.37 -18.14
CA LEU A 168 -11.59 2.04 -17.98
C LEU A 168 -10.60 0.95 -17.53
N VAL A 169 -9.38 0.92 -18.07
CA VAL A 169 -8.36 -0.08 -17.70
C VAL A 169 -8.00 0.01 -16.22
N GLU A 170 -7.80 1.23 -15.70
CA GLU A 170 -7.47 1.46 -14.30
C GLU A 170 -8.66 1.16 -13.38
N ARG A 171 -9.89 1.46 -13.84
CA ARG A 171 -11.13 1.07 -13.15
C ARG A 171 -11.30 -0.44 -13.07
N LEU A 172 -10.98 -1.19 -14.13
CA LEU A 172 -11.03 -2.65 -14.14
C LEU A 172 -10.00 -3.27 -13.17
N VAL A 173 -8.79 -2.72 -13.10
CA VAL A 173 -7.78 -3.14 -12.12
C VAL A 173 -8.24 -2.83 -10.68
N THR A 174 -8.84 -1.67 -10.48
CA THR A 174 -9.42 -1.25 -9.20
C THR A 174 -10.56 -2.20 -8.80
N ALA A 175 -11.48 -2.51 -9.72
CA ALA A 175 -12.60 -3.43 -9.49
C ALA A 175 -12.10 -4.84 -9.14
N SER A 176 -11.07 -5.34 -9.82
CA SER A 176 -10.46 -6.65 -9.52
C SER A 176 -9.87 -6.70 -8.12
N THR A 177 -9.15 -5.65 -7.73
CA THR A 177 -8.54 -5.56 -6.40
C THR A 177 -9.59 -5.39 -5.31
N ALA A 178 -10.58 -4.53 -5.53
CA ALA A 178 -11.71 -4.30 -4.64
C ALA A 178 -12.52 -5.59 -4.41
N LEU A 179 -12.80 -6.33 -5.49
CA LEU A 179 -13.46 -7.63 -5.42
C LEU A 179 -12.64 -8.63 -4.58
N SER A 180 -11.33 -8.70 -4.79
CA SER A 180 -10.44 -9.59 -4.03
C SER A 180 -10.46 -9.27 -2.53
N ILE A 181 -10.41 -7.98 -2.17
CA ILE A 181 -10.53 -7.51 -0.78
C ILE A 181 -11.91 -7.87 -0.21
N CYS A 182 -12.97 -7.63 -0.98
CA CYS A 182 -14.35 -7.90 -0.60
C CYS A 182 -14.58 -9.39 -0.31
N VAL A 183 -14.17 -10.28 -1.22
CA VAL A 183 -14.38 -11.73 -1.09
C VAL A 183 -13.71 -12.27 0.16
N ALA A 184 -12.47 -11.84 0.44
CA ALA A 184 -11.75 -12.34 1.61
C ALA A 184 -12.24 -11.78 2.95
N ASN A 185 -12.91 -10.62 2.95
CA ASN A 185 -13.29 -9.89 4.16
C ASN A 185 -14.80 -9.66 4.30
N SER A 186 -15.63 -10.30 3.47
CA SER A 186 -17.09 -10.09 3.39
C SER A 186 -17.82 -10.27 4.72
N SER A 187 -17.34 -11.16 5.57
CA SER A 187 -17.89 -11.41 6.91
C SER A 187 -17.80 -10.21 7.86
N ARG A 188 -17.02 -9.18 7.52
CA ARG A 188 -16.84 -7.97 8.35
C ARG A 188 -17.91 -6.90 8.15
N GLY A 189 -18.77 -7.05 7.15
CA GLY A 189 -19.85 -6.10 6.88
C GLY A 189 -20.63 -6.50 5.65
N GLU A 190 -21.71 -7.27 5.83
CA GLU A 190 -22.47 -7.87 4.74
C GLU A 190 -23.03 -6.83 3.76
N VAL A 191 -23.61 -5.74 4.28
CA VAL A 191 -24.18 -4.68 3.44
C VAL A 191 -23.10 -3.98 2.61
N THR A 192 -21.99 -3.58 3.26
CA THR A 192 -20.87 -2.93 2.58
C THR A 192 -20.21 -3.86 1.56
N ALA A 193 -20.08 -5.14 1.89
CA ALA A 193 -19.52 -6.16 1.00
C ALA A 193 -20.43 -6.37 -0.22
N LYS A 194 -21.75 -6.46 -0.02
CA LYS A 194 -22.71 -6.56 -1.13
C LYS A 194 -22.63 -5.35 -2.07
N ASN A 195 -22.53 -4.14 -1.51
CA ASN A 195 -22.44 -2.92 -2.31
C ASN A 195 -21.12 -2.86 -3.09
N LEU A 196 -19.99 -3.17 -2.44
CA LEU A 196 -18.68 -3.19 -3.10
C LEU A 196 -18.60 -4.29 -4.17
N LEU A 197 -19.19 -5.44 -3.91
CA LEU A 197 -19.34 -6.53 -4.88
C LEU A 197 -20.14 -6.06 -6.10
N SER A 198 -21.29 -5.43 -5.88
CA SER A 198 -22.12 -4.88 -6.98
C SER A 198 -21.33 -3.89 -7.81
N ALA A 199 -20.77 -2.84 -7.18
CA ALA A 199 -20.00 -1.81 -7.89
C ALA A 199 -18.82 -2.38 -8.70
N SER A 200 -18.14 -3.39 -8.15
CA SER A 200 -17.04 -4.07 -8.85
C SER A 200 -17.55 -4.86 -10.06
N LEU A 201 -18.64 -5.63 -9.90
CA LEU A 201 -19.24 -6.40 -10.98
C LEU A 201 -19.84 -5.51 -12.06
N ASP A 202 -20.52 -4.44 -11.68
CA ASP A 202 -21.08 -3.46 -12.61
C ASP A 202 -19.96 -2.82 -13.46
N THR A 203 -18.81 -2.52 -12.86
CA THR A 203 -17.62 -2.04 -13.61
C THR A 203 -17.09 -3.07 -14.60
N PHE A 204 -17.08 -4.36 -14.24
CA PHE A 204 -16.70 -5.42 -15.18
C PHE A 204 -17.70 -5.56 -16.32
N VAL A 205 -19.00 -5.56 -16.03
CA VAL A 205 -20.05 -5.65 -17.06
C VAL A 205 -19.99 -4.45 -18.01
N ASP A 206 -19.79 -3.24 -17.47
CA ASP A 206 -19.66 -2.02 -18.28
C ASP A 206 -18.42 -2.04 -19.19
N GLY A 207 -17.34 -2.70 -18.73
CA GLY A 207 -16.06 -2.78 -19.44
C GLY A 207 -15.97 -3.90 -20.47
N PHE A 208 -16.75 -4.97 -20.32
CA PHE A 208 -16.77 -6.10 -21.24
C PHE A 208 -18.08 -6.12 -22.04
N HIS A 209 -18.02 -5.71 -23.31
CA HIS A 209 -19.09 -6.08 -24.24
C HIS A 209 -18.93 -7.54 -24.66
N LEU A 210 -20.00 -8.31 -24.48
CA LEU A 210 -20.15 -9.58 -25.17
C LEU A 210 -20.66 -9.27 -26.58
N VAL A 211 -19.76 -9.04 -27.54
CA VAL A 211 -20.16 -8.94 -28.94
C VAL A 211 -20.41 -10.37 -29.43
N ILE A 212 -21.67 -10.68 -29.73
CA ILE A 212 -22.02 -11.93 -30.43
C ILE A 212 -21.57 -11.72 -31.88
N GLY A 213 -20.46 -12.36 -32.27
CA GLY A 213 -19.98 -12.30 -33.64
C GLY A 213 -20.97 -12.93 -34.64
N PRO A 214 -20.78 -12.74 -35.95
CA PRO A 214 -21.68 -13.23 -37.00
C PRO A 214 -21.88 -14.76 -37.02
N LEU A 215 -21.06 -15.51 -36.28
CA LEU A 215 -21.13 -16.97 -36.11
C LEU A 215 -21.68 -17.41 -34.75
N GLY A 216 -22.24 -16.50 -33.94
CA GLY A 216 -22.77 -16.83 -32.62
C GLY A 216 -21.70 -17.08 -31.54
N LEU A 217 -20.43 -16.75 -31.82
CA LEU A 217 -19.34 -16.87 -30.87
C LEU A 217 -19.20 -15.58 -30.05
N PRO A 218 -19.14 -15.66 -28.70
CA PRO A 218 -18.90 -14.50 -27.87
C PRO A 218 -17.45 -14.04 -28.03
N VAL A 219 -17.26 -12.81 -28.49
CA VAL A 219 -15.96 -12.15 -28.51
C VAL A 219 -15.99 -11.03 -27.48
N SER A 220 -15.12 -11.09 -26.48
CA SER A 220 -14.93 -9.99 -25.52
C SER A 220 -14.09 -8.90 -26.17
N VAL A 221 -14.65 -7.71 -26.34
CA VAL A 221 -13.94 -6.55 -26.91
C VAL A 221 -13.85 -5.45 -25.85
N PHE A 222 -12.65 -4.88 -25.68
CA PHE A 222 -12.40 -3.74 -24.80
C PHE A 222 -12.94 -2.45 -25.45
N ARG A 223 -13.68 -1.63 -24.69
CA ARG A 223 -14.16 -0.32 -25.15
C ARG A 223 -13.03 0.70 -25.23
N ASP A 224 -12.95 1.43 -26.34
CA ASP A 224 -12.34 2.75 -26.38
C ASP A 224 -13.37 3.82 -26.01
N GLU A 225 -13.10 4.60 -24.95
CA GLU A 225 -14.04 5.58 -24.40
C GLU A 225 -14.17 6.85 -25.27
N GLU A 226 -13.21 7.14 -26.17
CA GLU A 226 -13.27 8.36 -26.99
C GLU A 226 -14.11 8.24 -28.27
N ASN A 227 -14.23 7.04 -28.86
CA ASN A 227 -14.85 6.88 -30.19
C ASN A 227 -15.88 5.75 -30.30
N GLY A 228 -16.07 4.92 -29.27
CA GLY A 228 -16.97 3.77 -29.34
C GLY A 228 -16.61 2.75 -30.43
N GLN A 229 -15.37 2.79 -30.93
CA GLN A 229 -14.82 1.84 -31.89
C GLN A 229 -13.94 0.81 -31.20
N ASP A 230 -13.88 -0.38 -31.79
CA ASP A 230 -13.06 -1.50 -31.33
C ASP A 230 -11.58 -1.13 -31.31
N ILE A 231 -10.90 -1.45 -30.20
CA ILE A 231 -9.43 -1.44 -30.13
C ILE A 231 -8.93 -2.83 -30.53
N THR A 232 -9.12 -3.21 -31.80
CA THR A 232 -8.44 -4.36 -32.43
C THR A 232 -8.09 -4.07 -33.87
#